data_AF-A0A382ZWF6-F1
#
_entry.id   AF-A0A382ZWF6-F1
#
_cell.length_a   1.000
_cell.length_b   1.000
_cell.length_c   1.000
_cell.angle_alpha   90.00
_cell.angle_beta   90.00
_cell.angle_gamma   90.00
#
_symmetry.space_group_name_H-M   'P 1'
#
loop_
_entity.id
_entity.type
_entity.pdbx_description
1 polymer ?
#
loop_
_entity_poly.entity_id
_entity_poly.type
_entity_poly.pdbx_seq_one_letter_code
_entity_poly.pdbx_strand_id
1 'polypeptide(L)'
;MLEANESLENIFENAVKEAENRKHEYVTIEHVLLALIKDEQISITLTEFKINVAGLIKDIEEYLDTKCQDIISKATNKVVPRKTASLERLMNRAFTQALFQGRQDVSSVDILISIFSEKKSYGAFFLKKHQVNKQDLLDLVSTETILDEGMATLGGGQPHLAGEQKLRPNQADRILR
;
A
#
# COMPACT_ATOMS: atom_id res chain seq x y z
N MET A 1 3.86 -8.39 -15.62
CA MET A 1 3.09 -7.20 -15.20
C MET A 1 3.15 -7.20 -13.70
N LEU A 2 3.38 -6.07 -13.04
CA LEU A 2 3.49 -6.07 -11.58
C LEU A 2 2.08 -6.27 -11.01
N GLU A 3 1.88 -7.33 -10.25
CA GLU A 3 0.55 -7.73 -9.77
C GLU A 3 0.39 -7.40 -8.28
N ALA A 4 -0.82 -7.02 -7.88
CA ALA A 4 -1.15 -6.95 -6.47
C ALA A 4 -1.33 -8.38 -5.96
N ASN A 5 -0.83 -8.70 -4.77
CA ASN A 5 -1.13 -9.99 -4.17
C ASN A 5 -2.61 -10.03 -3.69
N GLU A 6 -3.17 -11.23 -3.54
CA GLU A 6 -4.58 -11.43 -3.17
C GLU A 6 -4.95 -10.74 -1.83
N SER A 7 -4.02 -10.72 -0.88
CA SER A 7 -4.17 -9.98 0.39
C SER A 7 -4.37 -8.48 0.15
N LEU A 8 -3.56 -7.87 -0.72
CA LEU A 8 -3.63 -6.46 -1.02
C LEU A 8 -4.91 -6.10 -1.79
N GLU A 9 -5.36 -6.97 -2.70
CA GLU A 9 -6.65 -6.80 -3.37
C GLU A 9 -7.81 -6.79 -2.35
N ASN A 10 -7.82 -7.75 -1.43
CA ASN A 10 -8.82 -7.81 -0.34
C ASN A 10 -8.79 -6.56 0.54
N ILE A 11 -7.62 -6.02 0.86
CA ILE A 11 -7.47 -4.77 1.60
C ILE A 11 -8.11 -3.60 0.83
N PHE A 12 -7.88 -3.50 -0.48
CA PHE A 12 -8.49 -2.44 -1.28
C PHE A 12 -10.01 -2.58 -1.38
N GLU A 13 -10.52 -3.79 -1.54
CA GLU A 13 -11.97 -4.04 -1.50
C GLU A 13 -12.57 -3.62 -0.15
N ASN A 14 -11.91 -3.94 0.95
CA ASN A 14 -12.35 -3.54 2.27
C ASN A 14 -12.30 -2.02 2.45
N ALA A 15 -11.29 -1.33 1.92
CA ALA A 15 -11.24 0.13 1.90
C ALA A 15 -12.40 0.76 1.10
N VAL A 16 -12.78 0.15 -0.02
CA VAL A 16 -13.97 0.56 -0.79
C VAL A 16 -15.23 0.35 0.03
N LYS A 17 -15.39 -0.80 0.69
CA LYS A 17 -16.54 -1.08 1.58
C LYS A 17 -16.63 -0.08 2.73
N GLU A 18 -15.51 0.30 3.35
CA GLU A 18 -15.48 1.31 4.41
C GLU A 18 -15.98 2.68 3.92
N ALA A 19 -15.65 3.06 2.68
CA ALA A 19 -16.17 4.27 2.04
C ALA A 19 -17.64 4.15 1.65
N GLU A 20 -18.06 3.01 1.08
CA GLU A 20 -19.47 2.73 0.73
C GLU A 20 -20.38 2.79 1.97
N ASN A 21 -19.97 2.17 3.07
CA ASN A 21 -20.72 2.14 4.33
C ASN A 21 -20.93 3.54 4.91
N ARG A 22 -19.95 4.43 4.73
CA ARG A 22 -20.02 5.85 5.13
C ARG A 22 -20.65 6.76 4.09
N LYS A 23 -21.06 6.20 2.94
CA LYS A 23 -21.54 6.94 1.77
C LYS A 23 -20.55 7.99 1.29
N HIS A 24 -19.26 7.76 1.46
CA HIS A 24 -18.21 8.66 0.97
C HIS A 24 -18.05 8.53 -0.55
N GLU A 25 -18.03 9.66 -1.26
CA GLU A 25 -17.84 9.73 -2.72
C GLU A 25 -16.43 9.31 -3.15
N TYR A 26 -15.49 9.29 -2.20
CA TYR A 26 -14.10 9.02 -2.46
C TYR A 26 -13.50 7.99 -1.50
N VAL A 27 -12.65 7.12 -2.05
CA VAL A 27 -11.71 6.31 -1.27
C VAL A 27 -10.45 7.15 -1.04
N THR A 28 -10.24 7.51 0.22
CA THR A 28 -9.08 8.27 0.66
C THR A 28 -7.97 7.35 1.19
N ILE A 29 -6.82 7.93 1.52
CA ILE A 29 -5.69 7.21 2.11
C ILE A 29 -6.08 6.63 3.48
N GLU A 30 -6.93 7.33 4.22
CA GLU A 30 -7.38 6.94 5.56
C GLU A 30 -8.27 5.70 5.52
N HIS A 31 -9.11 5.55 4.49
CA HIS A 31 -9.88 4.31 4.27
C HIS A 31 -8.95 3.12 4.01
N VAL A 32 -7.92 3.32 3.18
CA VAL A 32 -6.94 2.28 2.88
C VAL A 32 -6.11 1.95 4.12
N LEU A 33 -5.71 2.96 4.90
CA LEU A 33 -5.00 2.74 6.16
C LEU A 33 -5.85 1.92 7.14
N LEU A 34 -7.13 2.25 7.28
CA LEU A 34 -8.06 1.51 8.15
C LEU A 34 -8.17 0.04 7.72
N ALA A 35 -8.33 -0.21 6.43
CA ALA A 35 -8.39 -1.58 5.90
C ALA A 35 -7.07 -2.33 6.09
N LEU A 36 -5.93 -1.67 5.85
CA LEU A 36 -4.59 -2.24 6.06
C LEU A 36 -4.39 -2.68 7.51
N ILE A 37 -4.66 -1.82 8.48
CA ILE A 37 -4.38 -2.16 9.89
C ILE A 37 -5.38 -3.15 10.51
N LYS A 38 -6.51 -3.39 9.82
CA LYS A 38 -7.47 -4.44 10.17
C LYS A 38 -7.11 -5.79 9.54
N ASP A 39 -6.23 -5.81 8.55
CA ASP A 39 -5.67 -7.06 8.02
C ASP A 39 -4.87 -7.78 9.10
N GLU A 40 -5.03 -9.10 9.17
CA GLU A 40 -4.46 -9.93 10.24
C GLU A 40 -2.93 -9.83 10.26
N GLN A 41 -2.29 -9.95 9.09
CA GLN A 41 -0.84 -9.92 8.98
C GLN A 41 -0.28 -8.56 9.41
N ILE A 42 -0.85 -7.48 8.91
CA ILE A 42 -0.42 -6.12 9.27
C ILE A 42 -0.66 -5.81 10.75
N SER A 43 -1.80 -6.25 11.29
CA SER A 43 -2.13 -6.06 12.70
C SER A 43 -1.14 -6.78 13.63
N ILE A 44 -0.76 -8.02 13.28
CA ILE A 44 0.27 -8.78 13.98
C ILE A 44 1.62 -8.04 13.91
N THR A 45 2.08 -7.66 12.72
CA THR A 45 3.35 -6.93 12.53
C THR A 45 3.39 -5.65 13.37
N LEU A 46 2.33 -4.83 13.33
CA LEU A 46 2.27 -3.60 14.12
C LEU A 46 2.25 -3.87 15.63
N THR A 47 1.60 -4.96 16.06
CA THR A 47 1.58 -5.38 17.47
C THR A 47 2.96 -5.82 17.94
N GLU A 48 3.73 -6.52 17.10
CA GLU A 48 5.12 -6.90 17.38
C GLU A 48 6.01 -5.67 17.56
N PHE A 49 5.78 -4.62 16.76
CA PHE A 49 6.39 -3.28 16.92
C PHE A 49 5.82 -2.46 18.09
N LYS A 50 5.04 -3.08 18.99
CA LYS A 50 4.49 -2.47 20.20
C LYS A 50 3.53 -1.30 19.94
N ILE A 51 2.90 -1.28 18.77
CA ILE A 51 1.88 -0.29 18.42
C ILE A 51 0.54 -0.69 19.04
N ASN A 52 -0.16 0.29 19.62
CA ASN A 52 -1.55 0.10 20.03
C ASN A 52 -2.49 0.16 18.81
N VAL A 53 -2.60 -0.96 18.10
CA VAL A 53 -3.42 -1.06 16.87
C VAL A 53 -4.89 -0.71 17.13
N ALA A 54 -5.46 -1.13 18.26
CA ALA A 54 -6.85 -0.80 18.61
C ALA A 54 -7.07 0.72 18.77
N GLY A 55 -6.10 1.42 19.38
CA GLY A 55 -6.12 2.88 19.48
C GLY A 55 -6.01 3.57 18.12
N LEU A 56 -5.16 3.05 17.23
CA LEU A 56 -4.98 3.56 15.87
C LEU A 56 -6.26 3.40 15.04
N ILE A 57 -6.89 2.22 15.09
CA ILE A 57 -8.18 1.95 14.43
C ILE A 57 -9.23 2.96 14.89
N LYS A 58 -9.40 3.10 16.20
CA LYS A 58 -10.41 3.99 16.78
C LYS A 58 -10.25 5.44 16.32
N ASP A 59 -9.03 5.95 16.33
CA ASP A 59 -8.75 7.32 15.91
C ASP A 59 -9.05 7.56 14.42
N ILE A 60 -8.75 6.58 13.56
CA ILE A 60 -9.02 6.68 12.13
C ILE A 60 -10.53 6.60 11.86
N GLU A 61 -11.23 5.68 12.53
CA GLU A 61 -12.69 5.57 12.43
C GLU A 61 -13.36 6.87 12.88
N GLU A 62 -12.96 7.43 14.02
CA GLU A 62 -13.49 8.71 14.51
C GLU A 62 -13.25 9.85 13.51
N TYR A 63 -12.08 9.90 12.88
CA TYR A 63 -11.79 10.88 11.84
C TYR A 63 -12.70 10.71 10.61
N LEU A 64 -12.83 9.49 10.10
CA LEU A 64 -13.68 9.19 8.96
C LEU A 64 -15.15 9.53 9.25
N ASP A 65 -15.61 9.26 10.46
CA ASP A 65 -17.01 9.48 10.86
C ASP A 65 -17.32 10.96 11.14
N THR A 66 -16.36 11.72 11.66
CA THR A 66 -16.63 13.08 12.18
C THR A 66 -16.02 14.21 11.35
N LYS A 67 -14.97 13.95 10.55
CA LYS A 67 -14.21 14.97 9.83
C LYS A 67 -14.33 14.90 8.31
N CYS A 68 -14.91 13.83 7.77
CA CYS A 68 -15.09 13.62 6.32
C CYS A 68 -16.53 13.90 5.84
N GLN A 69 -17.25 14.78 6.53
CA GLN A 69 -18.65 15.11 6.19
C GLN A 69 -18.79 15.80 4.82
N ASP A 70 -17.72 16.42 4.33
CA ASP A 70 -17.64 17.11 3.04
C ASP A 70 -17.62 16.16 1.83
N ILE A 71 -17.23 14.91 2.03
CA ILE A 71 -17.19 13.88 0.98
C ILE A 71 -18.37 12.90 1.06
N ILE A 72 -19.35 13.13 1.95
CA ILE A 72 -20.56 12.31 2.00
C ILE A 72 -21.43 12.63 0.78
N SER A 73 -21.79 11.59 0.04
CA SER A 73 -22.63 11.74 -1.14
C SER A 73 -24.05 12.18 -0.77
N LYS A 74 -24.56 13.15 -1.53
CA LYS A 74 -25.95 13.61 -1.43
C LYS A 74 -26.90 12.75 -2.27
N ALA A 75 -26.37 11.81 -3.04
CA ALA A 75 -27.17 10.92 -3.86
C ALA A 75 -27.98 9.94 -2.99
N THR A 76 -29.20 9.64 -3.44
CA THR A 76 -30.07 8.62 -2.84
C THR A 76 -29.71 7.19 -3.27
N ASN A 77 -28.96 7.05 -4.37
CA ASN A 77 -28.55 5.76 -4.92
C ASN A 77 -27.30 5.21 -4.21
N LYS A 78 -26.98 3.93 -4.46
CA LYS A 78 -25.74 3.32 -3.97
C LYS A 78 -24.54 4.17 -4.43
N VAL A 79 -23.68 4.54 -3.47
CA VAL A 79 -22.44 5.26 -3.76
C VAL A 79 -21.44 4.28 -4.35
N VAL A 80 -20.78 4.67 -5.44
CA VAL A 80 -19.63 3.97 -6.02
C VAL A 80 -18.42 4.88 -5.84
N PRO A 81 -17.66 4.71 -4.74
CA PRO A 81 -16.57 5.61 -4.39
C PRO A 81 -15.46 5.57 -5.44
N ARG A 82 -14.88 6.74 -5.75
CA ARG A 82 -13.70 6.83 -6.63
C ARG A 82 -12.43 7.04 -5.82
N LYS A 83 -11.30 6.53 -6.30
CA LYS A 83 -10.01 6.79 -5.64
C LYS A 83 -9.68 8.28 -5.73
N THR A 84 -9.15 8.85 -4.66
CA THR A 84 -8.60 10.20 -4.72
C THR A 84 -7.30 10.21 -5.54
N ALA A 85 -6.95 11.36 -6.14
CA ALA A 85 -5.66 11.51 -6.82
C ALA A 85 -4.47 11.25 -5.88
N SER A 86 -4.60 11.54 -4.59
CA SER A 86 -3.55 11.24 -3.60
C SER A 86 -3.39 9.75 -3.35
N LEU A 87 -4.50 9.00 -3.32
CA LEU A 87 -4.44 7.55 -3.24
C LEU A 87 -3.84 6.94 -4.52
N GLU A 88 -4.22 7.42 -5.71
CA GLU A 88 -3.64 6.96 -6.97
C GLU A 88 -2.13 7.19 -7.03
N ARG A 89 -1.65 8.38 -6.68
CA ARG A 89 -0.21 8.66 -6.59
C ARG A 89 0.50 7.76 -5.59
N LEU A 90 -0.12 7.52 -4.43
CA LEU A 90 0.45 6.66 -3.39
C LEU A 90 0.65 5.23 -3.91
N MET A 91 -0.37 4.66 -4.55
CA MET A 91 -0.29 3.33 -5.14
C MET A 91 0.77 3.29 -6.24
N ASN A 92 0.72 4.23 -7.20
CA ASN A 92 1.69 4.28 -8.30
C ASN A 92 3.12 4.36 -7.79
N ARG A 93 3.36 5.10 -6.70
CA ARG A 93 4.68 5.16 -6.05
C ARG A 93 5.09 3.81 -5.47
N ALA A 94 4.20 3.10 -4.77
CA ALA A 94 4.50 1.77 -4.22
C ALA A 94 4.83 0.77 -5.33
N PHE A 95 4.01 0.70 -6.39
CA PHE A 95 4.28 -0.12 -7.59
C PHE A 95 5.63 0.24 -8.24
N THR A 96 5.90 1.53 -8.42
CA THR A 96 7.17 1.99 -9.01
C THR A 96 8.37 1.60 -8.16
N GLN A 97 8.26 1.68 -6.83
CA GLN A 97 9.33 1.31 -5.90
C GLN A 97 9.61 -0.19 -5.94
N ALA A 98 8.57 -1.04 -5.90
CA ALA A 98 8.72 -2.48 -6.02
C ALA A 98 9.36 -2.86 -7.38
N LEU A 99 8.90 -2.23 -8.47
CA LEU A 99 9.45 -2.46 -9.81
C LEU A 99 10.95 -2.15 -9.89
N PHE A 100 11.39 -1.01 -9.34
CA PHE A 100 12.81 -0.63 -9.35
C PHE A 100 13.68 -1.50 -8.41
N GLN A 101 13.06 -2.20 -7.47
CA GLN A 101 13.72 -3.20 -6.63
C GLN A 101 13.77 -4.58 -7.31
N GLY A 102 13.23 -4.72 -8.53
CA GLY A 102 13.20 -6.00 -9.26
C GLY A 102 12.11 -6.97 -8.80
N ARG A 103 11.25 -6.56 -7.85
CA ARG A 103 10.13 -7.37 -7.35
C ARG A 103 9.00 -7.44 -8.37
N GLN A 104 8.28 -8.57 -8.37
CA GLN A 104 7.17 -8.82 -9.30
C GLN A 104 5.81 -8.47 -8.70
N ASP A 105 5.75 -8.22 -7.40
CA ASP A 105 4.55 -7.97 -6.63
C ASP A 105 4.73 -6.79 -5.65
N VAL A 106 3.60 -6.17 -5.27
CA VAL A 106 3.54 -5.17 -4.21
C VAL A 106 2.85 -5.79 -2.99
N SER A 107 3.48 -5.67 -1.83
CA SER A 107 2.91 -6.14 -0.58
C SER A 107 2.08 -5.06 0.13
N SER A 108 1.27 -5.49 1.09
CA SER A 108 0.54 -4.60 1.99
C SER A 108 1.47 -3.67 2.79
N VAL A 109 2.69 -4.13 3.10
CA VAL A 109 3.71 -3.33 3.78
C VAL A 109 4.23 -2.19 2.90
N ASP A 110 4.38 -2.40 1.59
CA ASP A 110 4.76 -1.34 0.64
C ASP A 110 3.75 -0.20 0.62
N ILE A 111 2.44 -0.52 0.65
CA ILE A 111 1.39 0.49 0.72
C ILE A 111 1.48 1.25 2.03
N LEU A 112 1.66 0.54 3.16
CA LEU A 112 1.83 1.16 4.47
C LEU A 112 3.03 2.13 4.51
N ILE A 113 4.17 1.73 3.94
CA ILE A 113 5.36 2.59 3.78
C ILE A 113 5.05 3.79 2.87
N SER A 114 4.31 3.58 1.78
CA SER A 114 3.94 4.64 0.85
C SER A 114 3.00 5.69 1.47
N ILE A 115 2.17 5.32 2.47
CA ILE A 115 1.34 6.27 3.22
C ILE A 115 2.19 7.36 3.89
N PHE A 116 3.34 7.00 4.49
CA PHE A 116 4.24 7.99 5.11
C PHE A 116 4.74 9.06 4.14
N SER A 117 4.75 8.76 2.85
CA SER A 117 5.24 9.67 1.81
C SER A 117 4.17 10.71 1.41
N GLU A 118 2.89 10.48 1.73
CA GLU A 118 1.83 11.49 1.65
C GLU A 118 1.80 12.34 2.94
N LYS A 119 2.86 13.14 3.16
CA LYS A 119 3.11 13.89 4.41
C LYS A 119 1.98 14.82 4.86
N LYS A 120 1.09 15.21 3.95
CA LYS A 120 -0.07 16.09 4.20
C LYS A 120 -1.38 15.31 4.40
N SER A 121 -1.34 13.98 4.40
CA SER A 121 -2.52 13.13 4.66
C SER A 121 -2.72 12.92 6.16
N TYR A 122 -3.98 12.65 6.54
CA TYR A 122 -4.28 12.24 7.91
C TYR A 122 -3.79 10.81 8.17
N GLY A 123 -3.71 9.96 7.14
CA GLY A 123 -3.07 8.65 7.24
C GLY A 123 -1.63 8.73 7.75
N ALA A 124 -0.80 9.58 7.14
CA ALA A 124 0.58 9.81 7.60
C ALA A 124 0.64 10.45 8.99
N PHE A 125 -0.34 11.29 9.34
CA PHE A 125 -0.47 11.87 10.67
C PHE A 125 -0.77 10.80 11.73
N PHE A 126 -1.73 9.91 11.49
CA PHE A 126 -2.11 8.86 12.45
C PHE A 126 -0.99 7.86 12.68
N LEU A 127 -0.28 7.44 11.64
CA LEU A 127 0.90 6.59 11.79
C LEU A 127 1.94 7.23 12.72
N LYS A 128 2.18 8.54 12.58
CA LYS A 128 3.09 9.27 13.47
C LYS A 128 2.53 9.42 14.89
N LYS A 129 1.24 9.77 15.03
CA LYS A 129 0.56 9.93 16.32
C LYS A 129 0.65 8.65 17.16
N HIS A 130 0.52 7.50 16.51
CA HIS A 130 0.60 6.18 17.13
C HIS A 130 2.02 5.58 17.14
N GLN A 131 3.03 6.39 16.83
CA GLN A 131 4.46 6.02 16.91
C GLN A 131 4.85 4.84 16.01
N VAL A 132 4.15 4.66 14.88
CA VAL A 132 4.58 3.69 13.86
C VAL A 132 5.86 4.21 13.22
N ASN A 133 6.94 3.44 13.37
CA ASN A 133 8.23 3.78 12.82
C ASN A 133 8.34 3.28 11.38
N LYS A 134 8.61 4.20 10.45
CA LYS A 134 8.82 3.87 9.04
C LYS A 134 10.06 3.00 8.84
N GLN A 135 11.11 3.19 9.65
CA GLN A 135 12.36 2.46 9.48
C GLN A 135 12.16 0.97 9.78
N ASP A 136 11.41 0.64 10.84
CA ASP A 136 11.13 -0.75 11.21
C ASP A 136 10.40 -1.51 10.08
N LEU A 137 9.50 -0.82 9.36
CA LEU A 137 8.82 -1.37 8.18
C LEU A 137 9.76 -1.53 6.98
N LEU A 138 10.69 -0.59 6.76
CA LEU A 138 11.69 -0.71 5.69
C LEU A 138 12.66 -1.87 5.95
N ASP A 139 13.07 -2.05 7.19
CA ASP A 139 13.96 -3.13 7.61
C ASP A 139 13.28 -4.50 7.46
N LEU A 140 11.97 -4.57 7.76
CA LEU A 140 11.15 -5.76 7.49
C LEU A 140 11.16 -6.13 6.00
N VAL A 141 10.81 -5.19 5.10
CA VAL A 141 10.78 -5.44 3.65
C VAL A 141 12.17 -5.81 3.11
N SER A 142 13.22 -5.16 3.62
CA SER A 142 14.59 -5.49 3.24
C SER A 142 14.95 -6.92 3.64
N THR A 143 14.51 -7.37 4.82
CA THR A 143 14.78 -8.73 5.31
C THR A 143 14.04 -9.76 4.45
N GLU A 144 12.76 -9.53 4.16
CA GLU A 144 11.95 -10.39 3.28
C GLU A 144 12.58 -10.52 1.89
N THR A 145 13.04 -9.41 1.31
CA THR A 145 13.69 -9.40 -0.02
C THR A 145 14.97 -10.25 -0.04
N ILE A 146 15.82 -10.12 1.00
CA ILE A 146 17.07 -10.90 1.10
C ILE A 146 16.77 -12.40 1.25
N LEU A 147 15.73 -12.75 2.01
CA LEU A 147 15.34 -14.13 2.21
C LEU A 147 14.82 -14.76 0.92
N ASP A 148 14.00 -14.03 0.15
CA ASP A 148 13.50 -14.49 -1.15
C ASP A 148 14.63 -14.70 -2.16
N GLU A 149 15.58 -13.76 -2.24
CA GLU A 149 16.79 -13.92 -3.07
C GLU A 149 17.64 -15.12 -2.60
N GLY A 150 17.82 -15.27 -1.29
CA GLY A 150 18.56 -16.37 -0.69
C GLY A 150 17.94 -17.74 -1.01
N MET A 151 16.61 -17.87 -0.91
CA MET A 151 15.91 -19.11 -1.28
C MET A 151 16.00 -19.41 -2.77
N ALA A 152 15.91 -18.39 -3.64
CA ALA A 152 16.07 -18.56 -5.09
C ALA A 152 17.47 -19.10 -5.46
N THR A 153 18.52 -18.71 -4.74
CA THR A 153 19.88 -19.22 -4.97
C THR A 153 20.10 -20.65 -4.47
N LEU A 154 19.37 -21.08 -3.43
CA LEU A 154 19.47 -22.43 -2.85
C LEU A 154 18.58 -23.47 -3.55
N GLY A 155 17.55 -23.04 -4.29
CA GLY A 155 16.57 -23.89 -4.98
C GLY A 155 17.02 -24.55 -6.30
N GLY A 156 18.30 -24.47 -6.69
CA GLY A 156 18.85 -25.28 -7.78
C GLY A 156 18.66 -24.74 -9.21
N GLY A 157 18.55 -23.43 -9.41
CA GLY A 157 18.76 -22.80 -10.72
C GLY A 157 20.21 -22.33 -10.85
N GLN A 158 20.94 -22.82 -11.87
CA GLN A 158 22.33 -22.42 -12.13
C GLN A 158 22.52 -20.89 -12.08
N PRO A 159 23.63 -20.37 -11.53
CA PRO A 159 23.92 -18.95 -11.55
C PRO A 159 24.18 -18.52 -12.98
N HIS A 160 23.21 -17.83 -13.60
CA HIS A 160 23.45 -17.15 -14.86
C HIS A 160 24.33 -15.94 -14.56
N LEU A 161 25.64 -16.13 -14.75
CA LEU A 161 26.65 -15.09 -14.74
C LEU A 161 26.16 -13.87 -15.52
N ALA A 162 26.32 -12.69 -14.91
CA ALA A 162 26.09 -11.39 -15.49
C ALA A 162 26.80 -11.27 -16.85
N GLY A 163 26.03 -11.45 -17.93
CA GLY A 163 26.43 -11.05 -19.27
C GLY A 163 25.96 -9.62 -19.48
N GLU A 164 26.90 -8.69 -19.67
CA GLU A 164 26.65 -7.31 -20.08
C GLU A 164 25.62 -7.26 -21.22
N GLN A 165 24.37 -6.93 -20.89
CA GLN A 165 23.33 -6.82 -21.90
C GLN A 165 23.45 -5.43 -22.54
N LYS A 166 24.28 -5.35 -23.59
CA LYS A 166 24.28 -4.21 -24.52
C LYS A 166 22.85 -3.95 -24.99
N LEU A 167 22.34 -2.75 -24.68
CA LEU A 167 21.06 -2.24 -25.15
C LEU A 167 21.02 -2.38 -26.67
N ARG A 168 20.05 -3.15 -27.20
CA ARG A 168 19.81 -3.23 -28.64
C ARG A 168 19.10 -1.94 -29.06
N PRO A 169 19.63 -1.17 -30.02
CA PRO A 169 18.93 0.00 -30.54
C PRO A 169 17.72 -0.48 -31.36
N ASN A 170 16.59 0.20 -31.17
CA ASN A 170 15.33 0.10 -31.95
C ASN A 170 14.12 -0.64 -31.33
N GLN A 171 13.85 -0.44 -30.04
CA GLN A 171 12.49 -0.66 -29.48
C GLN A 171 11.76 0.63 -29.08
N ALA A 172 12.33 1.81 -29.37
CA ALA A 172 11.75 3.10 -29.02
C ALA A 172 10.53 3.53 -29.88
N ASP A 173 10.22 2.86 -30.98
CA ASP A 173 9.23 3.35 -31.96
C ASP A 173 7.83 2.69 -31.92
N ARG A 174 7.49 1.92 -30.87
CA ARG A 174 6.17 1.25 -30.79
C ARG A 174 5.21 1.75 -29.71
N ILE A 175 5.45 2.94 -29.14
CA ILE A 175 4.59 3.57 -28.10
C ILE A 175 4.05 4.94 -28.55
N LEU A 176 3.93 5.18 -29.86
CA LEU A 176 3.13 6.29 -30.39
C LEU A 176 2.24 5.81 -31.53
N ARG A 177 1.22 5.03 -31.19
CA ARG A 177 -0.11 5.03 -31.84
C ARG A 177 -1.17 4.62 -30.84
#